data_AF-A0AA38LEV2-F1
#
_entry.id   AF-A0AA38LEV2-F1
#
_cell.length_a   1.000
_cell.length_b   1.000
_cell.length_c   1.000
_cell.angle_alpha   90.00
_cell.angle_beta   90.00
_cell.angle_gamma   90.00
#
_symmetry.space_group_name_H-M   'P 1'
#
loop_
_entity.id
_entity.type
_entity.pdbx_description
1 polymer ?
#
loop_
_entity_poly.entity_id
_entity_poly.type
_entity_poly.pdbx_seq_one_letter_code
_entity_poly.pdbx_strand_id
1 'polypeptide(L)'
;MPWLALPFSDTKAKEKLDQLFDVESIPALILLDQKCKTITADGVDLIKAYGAEAYPFSKERLVELRAEEDANRLSQPLNSLFMSADRDFFITSGGRNVLVSELVGKTVRLYFSAHWCPPCKGFTPQLIKFYSDLKNQGRTWRSFLFPVTEMKSPYKNILEACHGLLCLTETEWRKLCHDTLKLKASQP
;
A
#
# COMPACT_ATOMS: atom_id res chain seq x y z
N MET A 1 20.62 -23.70 19.87
CA MET A 1 20.45 -24.18 18.48
C MET A 1 21.82 -24.58 17.94
N PRO A 2 21.96 -25.72 17.23
CA PRO A 2 23.23 -26.16 16.67
C PRO A 2 23.49 -25.47 15.32
N TRP A 3 23.94 -24.21 15.37
CA TRP A 3 24.43 -23.54 14.17
C TRP A 3 25.86 -24.00 13.85
N LEU A 4 26.11 -24.34 12.58
CA LEU A 4 27.47 -24.55 12.09
C LEU A 4 28.12 -23.19 11.85
N ALA A 5 29.35 -23.02 12.33
CA ALA A 5 30.11 -21.78 12.20
C ALA A 5 31.43 -22.04 11.48
N LEU A 6 31.86 -21.07 10.65
CA LEU A 6 33.22 -21.05 10.10
C LEU A 6 34.23 -20.81 11.23
N PRO A 7 35.36 -21.55 11.28
CA PRO A 7 36.41 -21.34 12.27
C PRO A 7 36.90 -19.88 12.27
N PHE A 8 37.15 -19.33 13.46
CA PHE A 8 37.56 -17.92 13.59
C PHE A 8 38.86 -17.61 12.84
N SER A 9 39.77 -18.58 12.77
CA SER A 9 41.08 -18.48 12.10
C SER A 9 41.04 -18.52 10.57
N ASP A 10 39.93 -18.92 9.94
CA ASP A 10 39.84 -18.98 8.49
C ASP A 10 39.44 -17.62 7.90
N THR A 11 40.42 -16.71 7.81
CA THR A 11 40.20 -15.38 7.23
C THR A 11 39.94 -15.46 5.73
N LYS A 12 40.60 -16.39 5.02
CA LYS A 12 40.47 -16.57 3.57
C LYS A 12 39.05 -16.97 3.16
N ALA A 13 38.41 -17.88 3.90
CA ALA A 13 37.02 -18.24 3.64
C ALA A 13 36.07 -17.05 3.87
N LYS A 14 36.31 -16.24 4.91
CA LYS A 14 35.50 -15.06 5.22
C LYS A 14 35.65 -13.98 4.15
N GLU A 15 36.87 -13.59 3.80
CA GLU A 15 37.18 -12.63 2.73
C GLU A 15 36.56 -13.06 1.39
N LYS A 16 36.61 -14.36 1.07
CA LYS A 16 35.99 -14.90 -0.14
C LYS A 16 34.46 -14.80 -0.11
N LEU A 17 33.81 -15.03 1.03
CA LEU A 17 32.35 -14.94 1.16
C LEU A 17 31.88 -13.48 1.11
N ASP A 18 32.62 -12.59 1.76
CA ASP A 18 32.39 -11.14 1.75
C ASP A 18 32.43 -10.59 0.31
N GLN A 19 33.49 -10.91 -0.44
CA GLN A 19 33.63 -10.55 -1.85
C GLN A 19 32.63 -11.23 -2.79
N LEU A 20 32.17 -12.44 -2.48
CA LEU A 20 31.23 -13.19 -3.32
C LEU A 20 29.79 -12.68 -3.20
N PHE A 21 29.42 -12.18 -2.03
CA PHE A 21 28.07 -11.72 -1.73
C PHE A 21 27.94 -10.20 -1.54
N ASP A 22 29.05 -9.45 -1.62
CA ASP A 22 29.12 -7.99 -1.58
C ASP A 22 28.39 -7.41 -0.36
N VAL A 23 28.82 -7.86 0.83
CA VAL A 23 28.08 -7.64 2.09
C VAL A 23 28.34 -6.23 2.63
N GLU A 24 27.65 -5.23 2.07
CA GLU A 24 27.81 -3.82 2.45
C GLU A 24 27.36 -3.48 3.89
N SER A 25 26.48 -4.29 4.50
CA SER A 25 25.90 -3.99 5.82
C SER A 25 25.46 -5.23 6.61
N ILE A 26 25.25 -5.05 7.92
CA ILE A 26 24.76 -6.10 8.83
C ILE A 26 23.48 -5.67 9.55
N PRO A 27 22.55 -6.61 9.86
CA PRO A 27 22.62 -8.04 9.56
C PRO A 27 22.40 -8.33 8.07
N ALA A 28 23.15 -9.30 7.54
CA ALA A 28 22.96 -9.87 6.21
C ALA A 28 22.63 -11.36 6.32
N LEU A 29 21.74 -11.86 5.46
CA LEU A 29 21.34 -13.26 5.41
C LEU A 29 21.11 -13.67 3.96
N ILE A 30 22.11 -14.34 3.39
CA ILE A 30 22.04 -14.89 2.05
C ILE A 30 21.47 -16.31 2.13
N LEU A 31 20.43 -16.59 1.34
CA LEU A 31 19.80 -17.90 1.27
C LEU A 31 20.31 -18.66 0.05
N LEU A 32 20.90 -19.84 0.29
CA LEU A 32 21.43 -20.73 -0.72
C LEU A 32 20.59 -22.01 -0.82
N ASP A 33 20.46 -22.57 -2.02
CA ASP A 33 19.81 -23.86 -2.23
C ASP A 33 20.75 -25.05 -1.90
N GLN A 34 20.22 -26.28 -2.04
CA GLN A 34 20.97 -27.53 -1.82
C GLN A 34 22.20 -27.71 -2.74
N LYS A 35 22.34 -26.88 -3.79
CA LYS A 35 23.45 -26.86 -4.75
C LYS A 35 24.37 -25.64 -4.53
N CYS A 36 24.22 -24.96 -3.38
CA CYS A 36 24.91 -23.72 -3.02
C CYS A 36 24.65 -22.55 -3.98
N LYS A 37 23.56 -22.58 -4.75
CA LYS A 37 23.16 -21.48 -5.62
C LYS A 37 22.36 -20.45 -4.82
N THR A 38 22.69 -19.17 -4.99
CA THR A 38 21.94 -18.07 -4.38
C THR A 38 20.48 -18.07 -4.83
N ILE A 39 19.57 -18.20 -3.87
CA ILE A 39 18.15 -17.99 -4.04
C ILE A 39 17.85 -16.49 -3.98
N THR A 40 18.37 -15.83 -2.93
CA THR A 40 18.20 -14.39 -2.65
C THR A 40 19.25 -13.92 -1.62
N ALA A 41 19.64 -12.65 -1.69
CA ALA A 41 20.45 -11.97 -0.68
C ALA A 41 19.61 -11.26 0.39
N ASP A 42 18.31 -11.07 0.13
CA ASP A 42 17.37 -10.29 0.96
C ASP A 42 16.73 -11.14 2.08
N GLY A 43 17.42 -12.19 2.55
CA GLY A 43 16.86 -13.18 3.47
C GLY A 43 16.41 -12.59 4.81
N VAL A 44 17.05 -11.49 5.24
CA VAL A 44 16.64 -10.74 6.44
C VAL A 44 15.23 -10.18 6.30
N ASP A 45 14.93 -9.56 5.16
CA ASP A 45 13.64 -8.91 4.94
C ASP A 45 12.54 -9.93 4.64
N LEU A 46 12.88 -11.08 4.03
CA LEU A 46 11.94 -12.20 3.90
C LEU A 46 11.54 -12.82 5.24
N ILE A 47 12.48 -12.98 6.18
CA ILE A 47 12.16 -13.47 7.53
C ILE A 47 11.34 -12.43 8.30
N LYS A 48 11.62 -11.12 8.15
CA LYS A 48 10.79 -10.06 8.75
C LYS A 48 9.37 -10.02 8.17
N ALA A 49 9.20 -10.31 6.88
CA ALA A 49 7.92 -10.18 6.17
C ALA A 49 7.02 -11.41 6.29
N TYR A 50 7.60 -12.62 6.28
CA TYR A 50 6.87 -13.89 6.18
C TYR A 50 7.29 -14.95 7.21
N GLY A 51 8.23 -14.63 8.10
CA GLY A 51 8.64 -15.50 9.21
C GLY A 51 9.00 -16.93 8.77
N ALA A 52 8.35 -17.92 9.39
CA ALA A 52 8.53 -19.32 9.08
C ALA A 52 7.83 -19.77 7.78
N GLU A 53 6.78 -19.05 7.33
CA GLU A 53 5.98 -19.43 6.15
C GLU A 53 6.74 -19.27 4.82
N ALA A 54 7.81 -18.47 4.85
CA ALA A 54 8.78 -18.35 3.77
C ALA A 54 9.46 -19.68 3.42
N TYR A 55 9.58 -20.63 4.36
CA TYR A 55 10.18 -21.94 4.14
C TYR A 55 9.41 -22.74 3.05
N PRO A 56 10.09 -23.40 2.08
CA PRO A 56 11.52 -23.71 2.00
C PRO A 56 12.37 -22.63 1.31
N PHE A 57 11.91 -21.38 1.27
CA PHE A 57 12.52 -20.24 0.59
C PHE A 57 12.69 -20.43 -0.93
N SER A 58 12.01 -21.41 -1.53
CA SER A 58 11.98 -21.59 -2.98
C SER A 58 11.38 -20.37 -3.69
N LYS A 59 11.78 -20.12 -4.93
CA LYS A 59 11.26 -18.98 -5.72
C LYS A 59 9.75 -19.06 -5.91
N GLU A 60 9.24 -20.27 -6.06
CA GLU A 60 7.84 -20.62 -6.22
C GLU A 60 7.06 -20.22 -4.96
N ARG A 61 7.50 -20.67 -3.77
CA ARG A 61 6.90 -20.28 -2.48
C ARG A 61 6.91 -18.76 -2.23
N LEU A 62 7.98 -18.07 -2.61
CA LEU A 62 8.05 -16.61 -2.48
C LEU A 62 7.12 -15.87 -3.47
N VAL A 63 6.85 -16.45 -4.64
CA VAL A 63 5.85 -15.93 -5.58
C VAL A 63 4.43 -16.17 -5.05
N GLU A 64 4.15 -17.34 -4.49
CA GLU A 64 2.87 -17.63 -3.82
C GLU A 64 2.58 -16.63 -2.69
N LEU A 65 3.52 -16.46 -1.75
CA LEU A 65 3.36 -15.54 -0.60
C LEU A 65 3.12 -14.10 -1.05
N ARG A 66 3.84 -13.62 -2.07
CA ARG A 66 3.63 -12.28 -2.63
C ARG A 66 2.30 -12.14 -3.33
N ALA A 67 1.86 -13.17 -4.07
CA ALA A 67 0.56 -13.17 -4.73
C ALA A 67 -0.61 -13.22 -3.72
N GLU A 68 -0.44 -13.96 -2.61
CA GLU A 68 -1.37 -14.00 -1.50
C GLU A 68 -1.39 -12.67 -0.72
N GLU A 69 -0.23 -12.06 -0.45
CA GLU A 69 -0.15 -10.71 0.14
C GLU A 69 -0.85 -9.68 -0.76
N ASP A 70 -0.61 -9.70 -2.07
CA ASP A 70 -1.28 -8.80 -3.02
C ASP A 70 -2.79 -9.08 -3.13
N ALA A 71 -3.21 -10.35 -3.13
CA ALA A 71 -4.63 -10.71 -3.09
C ALA A 71 -5.30 -10.20 -1.81
N ASN A 72 -4.66 -10.37 -0.65
CA ASN A 72 -5.14 -9.89 0.65
C ASN A 72 -5.14 -8.35 0.73
N ARG A 73 -4.16 -7.68 0.11
CA ARG A 73 -4.07 -6.22 0.02
C ARG A 73 -5.15 -5.62 -0.89
N LEU A 74 -5.48 -6.30 -1.99
CA LEU A 74 -6.48 -5.85 -2.96
C LEU A 74 -7.92 -6.25 -2.57
N SER A 75 -8.09 -7.29 -1.75
CA SER A 75 -9.39 -7.81 -1.31
C SER A 75 -9.81 -7.31 0.09
N GLN A 76 -9.13 -6.30 0.64
CA GLN A 76 -9.49 -5.71 1.93
C GLN A 76 -10.97 -5.26 1.93
N PRO A 77 -11.76 -5.63 2.95
CA PRO A 77 -13.16 -5.22 3.00
C PRO A 77 -13.25 -3.71 3.13
N LEU A 78 -14.27 -3.13 2.50
CA LEU A 78 -14.49 -1.68 2.43
C LEU A 78 -14.49 -1.01 3.82
N ASN A 79 -14.94 -1.75 4.85
CA ASN A 79 -14.91 -1.33 6.24
C ASN A 79 -13.48 -1.23 6.82
N SER A 80 -12.58 -2.18 6.51
CA SER A 80 -11.16 -2.12 6.90
C SER A 80 -10.46 -0.90 6.29
N LEU A 81 -10.82 -0.56 5.05
CA LEU A 81 -10.22 0.56 4.32
C LEU A 81 -10.73 1.95 4.75
N PHE A 82 -11.92 2.08 5.35
CA PHE A 82 -12.52 3.40 5.60
C PHE A 82 -13.27 3.58 6.93
N MET A 83 -13.39 2.56 7.77
CA MET A 83 -13.88 2.72 9.14
C MET A 83 -12.70 2.82 10.11
N SER A 84 -12.84 3.70 11.09
CA SER A 84 -12.01 3.74 12.29
C SER A 84 -12.92 3.78 13.52
N ALA A 85 -12.36 3.60 14.71
CA ALA A 85 -13.14 3.64 15.96
C ALA A 85 -13.96 4.95 16.12
N ASP A 86 -13.49 6.05 15.54
CA ASP A 86 -14.10 7.38 15.65
C ASP A 86 -14.93 7.79 14.41
N ARG A 87 -14.91 7.03 13.30
CA ARG A 87 -15.53 7.46 12.02
C ARG A 87 -15.96 6.31 11.11
N ASP A 88 -17.22 6.34 10.70
CA ASP A 88 -17.87 5.40 9.77
C ASP A 88 -18.51 6.09 8.55
N PHE A 89 -18.20 7.37 8.31
CA PHE A 89 -18.77 8.18 7.23
C PHE A 89 -17.70 8.89 6.38
N PHE A 90 -18.14 9.43 5.25
CA PHE A 90 -17.42 10.35 4.36
C PHE A 90 -18.17 11.67 4.22
N ILE A 91 -17.47 12.73 3.83
CA ILE A 91 -18.09 14.04 3.61
C ILE A 91 -18.21 14.31 2.10
N THR A 92 -19.40 14.69 1.66
CA THR A 92 -19.67 15.12 0.28
C THR A 92 -19.24 16.57 0.04
N SER A 93 -19.11 16.95 -1.23
CA SER A 93 -18.87 18.36 -1.62
C SER A 93 -19.88 19.37 -1.08
N GLY A 94 -21.13 18.93 -0.84
CA GLY A 94 -22.19 19.74 -0.21
C GLY A 94 -22.21 19.68 1.32
N GLY A 95 -21.17 19.17 1.98
CA GLY A 95 -21.06 19.09 3.44
C GLY A 95 -21.95 18.03 4.11
N ARG A 96 -22.66 17.20 3.33
CA ARG A 96 -23.45 16.08 3.88
C ARG A 96 -22.57 14.86 4.13
N ASN A 97 -22.81 14.18 5.25
CA ASN A 97 -22.19 12.89 5.54
C ASN A 97 -22.88 11.76 4.74
N VAL A 98 -22.10 10.75 4.36
CA VAL A 98 -22.52 9.51 3.67
C VAL A 98 -21.84 8.34 4.36
N LEU A 99 -22.59 7.35 4.82
CA LEU A 99 -22.04 6.24 5.60
C LEU A 99 -21.20 5.30 4.72
N VAL A 100 -20.17 4.67 5.30
CA VAL A 100 -19.35 3.65 4.63
C VAL A 100 -20.20 2.46 4.20
N SER A 101 -21.23 2.11 4.98
CA SER A 101 -22.21 1.08 4.65
C SER A 101 -22.98 1.37 3.35
N GLU A 102 -23.22 2.64 3.00
CA GLU A 102 -23.86 3.02 1.73
C GLU A 102 -22.99 2.71 0.51
N LEU A 103 -21.68 2.49 0.68
CA LEU A 103 -20.77 2.17 -0.43
C LEU A 103 -20.61 0.67 -0.67
N VAL A 104 -21.15 -0.19 0.19
CA VAL A 104 -21.13 -1.65 0.00
C VAL A 104 -21.84 -2.01 -1.32
N GLY A 105 -21.19 -2.84 -2.13
CA GLY A 105 -21.68 -3.21 -3.47
C GLY A 105 -21.56 -2.12 -4.55
N LYS A 106 -21.03 -0.93 -4.23
CA LYS A 106 -20.74 0.11 -5.23
C LYS A 106 -19.25 0.08 -5.62
N THR A 107 -18.95 0.37 -6.89
CA THR A 107 -17.57 0.59 -7.33
C THR A 107 -17.03 1.90 -6.76
N VAL A 108 -16.18 1.81 -5.74
CA VAL A 108 -15.42 2.94 -5.19
C VAL A 108 -14.07 3.06 -5.88
N ARG A 109 -13.62 4.28 -6.13
CA ARG A 109 -12.33 4.58 -6.78
C ARG A 109 -11.55 5.58 -5.93
N LEU A 110 -10.24 5.37 -5.75
CA LEU A 110 -9.37 6.26 -4.99
C LEU A 110 -8.56 7.15 -5.95
N TYR A 111 -8.52 8.46 -5.69
CA TYR A 111 -7.66 9.39 -6.42
C TYR A 111 -6.88 10.30 -5.47
N PHE A 112 -5.67 9.85 -5.13
CA PHE A 112 -4.71 10.59 -4.33
C PHE A 112 -4.25 11.84 -5.07
N SER A 113 -4.51 13.01 -4.50
CA SER A 113 -4.15 14.28 -5.13
C SER A 113 -3.73 15.34 -4.12
N ALA A 114 -2.79 16.17 -4.53
CA ALA A 114 -2.28 17.28 -3.74
C ALA A 114 -2.19 18.52 -4.63
N HIS A 115 -2.64 19.67 -4.10
CA HIS A 115 -2.67 20.95 -4.81
C HIS A 115 -1.31 21.31 -5.43
N TRP A 116 -0.23 21.05 -4.70
CA TRP A 116 1.14 21.42 -5.04
C TRP A 116 1.78 20.45 -6.04
N CYS A 117 1.25 19.24 -6.20
CA CYS A 117 1.85 18.16 -6.99
C CYS A 117 1.72 18.41 -8.51
N PRO A 118 2.83 18.56 -9.27
CA PRO A 118 2.78 18.86 -10.70
C PRO A 118 1.97 17.88 -11.58
N PRO A 119 2.13 16.53 -11.50
CA PRO A 119 1.32 15.62 -12.30
C PRO A 119 -0.18 15.69 -11.96
N CYS A 120 -0.55 15.95 -10.69
CA CYS A 120 -1.96 16.16 -10.32
C CYS A 120 -2.56 17.37 -11.03
N LYS A 121 -1.81 18.47 -11.21
CA LYS A 121 -2.28 19.67 -11.94
C LYS A 121 -2.60 19.38 -13.41
N GLY A 122 -1.85 18.47 -14.05
CA GLY A 122 -2.10 18.07 -15.46
C GLY A 122 -3.22 17.03 -15.63
N PHE A 123 -3.37 16.09 -14.69
CA PHE A 123 -4.36 15.02 -14.77
C PHE A 123 -5.75 15.41 -14.28
N THR A 124 -5.86 16.18 -13.19
CA THR A 124 -7.16 16.49 -12.56
C THR A 124 -8.17 17.17 -13.51
N PRO A 125 -7.78 18.12 -14.40
CA PRO A 125 -8.72 18.70 -15.37
C PRO A 125 -9.30 17.66 -16.35
N GLN A 126 -8.50 16.67 -16.75
CA GLN A 126 -8.94 15.58 -17.63
C GLN A 126 -9.94 14.67 -16.92
N LEU A 127 -9.70 14.39 -15.63
CA LEU A 127 -10.60 13.61 -14.77
C LEU A 127 -11.97 14.29 -14.60
N ILE A 128 -12.00 15.62 -14.40
CA ILE A 128 -13.24 16.41 -14.31
C ILE A 128 -14.01 16.36 -15.63
N LYS A 129 -13.32 16.54 -16.77
CA LYS A 129 -13.96 16.46 -18.09
C LYS A 129 -14.58 15.09 -18.33
N PHE A 130 -13.82 14.02 -18.10
CA PHE A 130 -14.28 12.64 -18.23
C PHE A 130 -15.51 12.34 -17.36
N TYR A 131 -15.53 12.81 -16.10
CA TYR A 131 -16.71 12.70 -15.23
C TYR A 131 -17.93 13.43 -15.81
N SER A 132 -17.72 14.63 -16.34
CA SER A 132 -18.79 15.47 -16.92
C SER A 132 -19.40 14.82 -18.16
N ASP A 133 -18.55 14.29 -19.06
CA ASP A 133 -18.98 13.57 -20.27
C ASP A 133 -19.81 12.32 -19.93
N LEU A 134 -19.40 11.54 -18.91
CA LEU A 134 -20.15 10.39 -18.43
C LEU A 134 -21.50 10.75 -17.82
N LYS A 135 -21.56 11.85 -17.03
CA LYS A 135 -22.80 12.36 -16.44
C LYS A 135 -23.78 12.80 -17.53
N ASN A 136 -23.30 13.47 -18.58
CA ASN A 136 -24.11 13.88 -19.73
C ASN A 136 -24.65 12.68 -20.53
N GLN A 137 -23.94 11.55 -20.52
CA GLN A 137 -24.40 10.28 -21.11
C GLN A 137 -25.39 9.50 -20.20
N GLY A 138 -25.86 10.08 -19.09
CA GLY A 138 -26.77 9.42 -18.15
C GLY A 138 -26.14 8.27 -17.36
N ARG A 139 -24.81 8.08 -17.43
CA ARG A 139 -24.13 6.99 -16.71
C ARG A 139 -23.95 7.37 -15.25
N THR A 140 -24.47 6.54 -14.34
CA THR A 140 -24.36 6.77 -12.89
C THR A 140 -22.95 6.47 -12.36
N TRP A 141 -22.04 7.44 -12.49
CA TRP A 141 -20.67 7.35 -11.97
C TRP A 141 -20.63 7.76 -10.49
N ARG A 142 -20.92 6.83 -9.57
CA ARG A 142 -21.39 7.20 -8.23
C ARG A 142 -20.35 7.52 -7.16
N SER A 143 -19.07 7.16 -7.28
CA SER A 143 -18.08 7.46 -6.23
C SER A 143 -16.62 7.53 -6.73
N PHE A 144 -15.97 8.68 -6.51
CA PHE A 144 -14.52 8.77 -6.32
C PHE A 144 -14.26 9.28 -4.89
N LEU A 145 -13.23 8.75 -4.25
CA LEU A 145 -12.64 9.28 -3.03
C LEU A 145 -11.46 10.19 -3.38
N PHE A 146 -11.47 11.42 -2.88
CA PHE A 146 -10.31 12.32 -2.92
C PHE A 146 -9.76 12.48 -1.50
N PRO A 147 -8.68 11.76 -1.13
CA PRO A 147 -7.84 12.14 0.00
C PRO A 147 -6.98 13.32 -0.44
N VAL A 148 -7.30 14.50 0.11
CA VAL A 148 -6.65 15.78 -0.22
C VAL A 148 -5.69 16.15 0.91
N THR A 149 -4.44 16.43 0.57
CA THR A 149 -3.51 17.13 1.48
C THR A 149 -3.71 18.64 1.34
N GLU A 150 -3.91 19.32 2.47
CA GLU A 150 -4.36 20.72 2.62
C GLU A 150 -5.59 21.16 1.79
N MET A 151 -6.75 21.29 2.45
CA MET A 151 -7.84 22.12 1.95
C MET A 151 -7.52 23.62 2.13
N LYS A 152 -6.86 24.21 1.13
CA LYS A 152 -6.83 25.68 0.93
C LYS A 152 -7.51 26.05 -0.39
N SER A 153 -8.56 26.86 -0.28
CA SER A 153 -9.29 27.59 -1.35
C SER A 153 -9.79 26.79 -2.58
N PRO A 154 -9.22 26.88 -3.81
CA PRO A 154 -10.01 26.77 -5.05
C PRO A 154 -10.56 25.37 -5.40
N TYR A 155 -10.19 24.34 -4.63
CA TYR A 155 -10.67 22.96 -4.86
C TYR A 155 -12.15 22.78 -4.52
N LYS A 156 -12.81 23.79 -3.91
CA LYS A 156 -14.29 23.88 -3.87
C LYS A 156 -14.89 23.67 -5.26
N ASN A 157 -14.28 24.21 -6.31
CA ASN A 157 -14.75 24.11 -7.69
C ASN A 157 -14.65 22.67 -8.25
N ILE A 158 -13.70 21.85 -7.79
CA ILE A 158 -13.59 20.44 -8.20
C ILE A 158 -14.70 19.61 -7.53
N LEU A 159 -14.96 19.90 -6.26
CA LEU A 159 -16.01 19.30 -5.46
C LEU A 159 -17.41 19.69 -5.97
N GLU A 160 -17.60 20.94 -6.40
CA GLU A 160 -18.81 21.43 -7.04
C GLU A 160 -18.97 20.90 -8.47
N ALA A 161 -17.91 20.85 -9.29
CA ALA A 161 -17.99 20.26 -10.64
C ALA A 161 -18.35 18.77 -10.60
N CYS A 162 -17.75 18.03 -9.68
CA CYS A 162 -17.90 16.58 -9.57
C CYS A 162 -18.99 16.14 -8.55
N HIS A 163 -20.12 16.85 -8.49
CA HIS A 163 -21.34 16.49 -7.71
C HIS A 163 -21.47 14.97 -7.48
N GLY A 164 -21.11 14.49 -6.27
CA GLY A 164 -21.00 13.05 -5.96
C GLY A 164 -19.63 12.59 -5.41
N LEU A 165 -18.62 13.47 -5.33
CA LEU A 165 -17.36 13.17 -4.65
C LEU A 165 -17.53 12.97 -3.14
N LEU A 166 -16.73 12.05 -2.59
CA LEU A 166 -16.54 11.82 -1.17
C LEU A 166 -15.10 12.14 -0.79
N CYS A 167 -14.91 12.84 0.32
CA CYS A 167 -13.60 13.29 0.78
C CYS A 167 -13.30 12.82 2.20
N LEU A 168 -12.00 12.68 2.46
CA LEU A 168 -11.41 12.57 3.79
C LEU A 168 -10.56 13.83 4.04
N THR A 169 -10.60 14.38 5.24
CA THR A 169 -9.69 15.45 5.65
C THR A 169 -8.26 14.91 5.84
N GLU A 170 -7.28 15.80 5.84
CA GLU A 170 -5.88 15.39 6.01
C GLU A 170 -5.61 14.68 7.35
N THR A 171 -6.20 15.16 8.44
CA THR A 171 -6.07 14.57 9.78
C THR A 171 -6.63 13.15 9.81
N GLU A 172 -7.77 12.93 9.14
CA GLU A 172 -8.41 11.62 9.01
C GLU A 172 -7.64 10.68 8.09
N TRP A 173 -7.06 11.19 6.99
CA TRP A 173 -6.21 10.41 6.11
C TRP A 173 -4.92 9.98 6.82
N ARG A 174 -4.28 10.86 7.60
CA ARG A 174 -3.10 10.54 8.42
C ARG A 174 -3.41 9.48 9.47
N LYS A 175 -4.55 9.56 10.17
CA LYS A 175 -5.03 8.50 11.08
C LYS A 175 -5.18 7.16 10.33
N LEU A 176 -5.90 7.16 9.19
CA LEU A 176 -6.13 5.95 8.39
C LEU A 176 -4.82 5.30 7.90
N CYS A 177 -3.86 6.09 7.40
CA CYS A 177 -2.53 5.60 7.03
C CYS A 177 -1.83 4.93 8.22
N HIS A 178 -1.85 5.60 9.37
CA HIS A 178 -1.18 5.14 10.58
C HIS A 178 -1.82 3.85 11.13
N ASP A 179 -3.15 3.73 11.07
CA ASP A 179 -3.85 2.53 11.52
C ASP A 179 -3.75 1.38 10.50
N THR A 180 -3.65 1.68 9.20
CA THR A 180 -3.28 0.69 8.15
C THR A 180 -1.86 0.17 8.35
N LEU A 181 -0.92 1.06 8.71
CA LEU A 181 0.46 0.68 9.05
C LEU A 181 0.53 -0.12 10.36
N LYS A 182 -0.33 0.17 11.35
CA LYS A 182 -0.48 -0.66 12.56
C LYS A 182 -1.05 -2.03 12.27
N LEU A 183 -2.05 -2.15 11.38
CA LEU A 183 -2.58 -3.44 10.95
C LEU A 183 -1.47 -4.31 10.34
N LYS A 184 -0.61 -3.73 9.49
CA LYS A 184 0.61 -4.39 8.98
C LYS A 184 1.63 -4.76 10.07
N ALA A 185 1.64 -4.07 11.21
CA ALA A 185 2.51 -4.37 12.36
C ALA A 185 1.82 -5.25 13.43
N SER A 186 0.57 -5.67 13.21
CA SER A 186 -0.25 -6.45 14.16
C SER A 186 -0.66 -7.82 13.62
N GLN A 187 -0.29 -8.15 12.38
CA GLN A 187 -0.34 -9.52 11.88
C GLN A 187 0.98 -10.22 12.31
N PRO A 188 0.91 -11.39 12.95
CA PRO A 188 2.06 -12.07 13.56
C PRO A 188 2.99 -12.75 12.55
#